data_AF-A0A9W4MMI9-F1
#
_entry.id   AF-A0A9W4MMI9-F1
#
_cell.length_a   1.000
_cell.length_b   1.000
_cell.length_c   1.000
_cell.angle_alpha   90.00
_cell.angle_beta   90.00
_cell.angle_gamma   90.00
#
_symmetry.space_group_name_H-M   'P 1'
#
loop_
_entity.id
_entity.type
_entity.pdbx_description
1 polymer ?
#
loop_
_entity_poly.entity_id
_entity_poly.type
_entity_poly.pdbx_seq_one_letter_code
_entity_poly.pdbx_strand_id
1 'polypeptide(L)'
;MNWLFSWIHDFLWPPGPWSPYSKTRPKIHFSEKDETETRLEESGDLNALQRLRYQKYRGETNSCEKTMRALLSIEELIRLASQQEDCINELLRQCPDGSFRDEAIAVVKETRRLLWNLTRLWWLHRNVLGEGVVGRALDLWRSNSMWYMHEVLVEDCARKDGCCSRGCGCCAKRHQTFTRPLTAGHCSIGCRCCIRWRGFDLNREEENEIYKEFQTRERLPFYDQIELASIWGLRLNCHKSPFDLIKPGCELVGQKDSGHKLCSPDTTDNWDDCSSATES
;
A
#
# COMPACT_ATOMS: atom_id res chain seq x y z
N MET A 1 20.21 14.80 1.32
CA MET A 1 19.07 13.85 1.47
C MET A 1 19.45 12.68 2.40
N ASN A 2 20.05 12.96 3.57
CA ASN A 2 20.56 11.94 4.51
C ASN A 2 19.51 11.36 5.48
N TRP A 3 18.24 11.66 5.29
CA TRP A 3 17.19 11.48 6.31
C TRP A 3 16.19 10.37 5.99
N LEU A 4 16.25 9.76 4.80
CA LEU A 4 15.17 8.93 4.24
C LEU A 4 15.07 7.49 4.78
N PHE A 5 16.01 7.00 5.60
CA PHE A 5 16.04 5.57 5.99
C PHE A 5 16.30 5.25 7.46
N SER A 6 16.58 6.23 8.33
CA SER A 6 17.02 5.88 9.69
C SER A 6 15.94 5.18 10.51
N TRP A 7 14.66 5.56 10.46
CA TRP A 7 13.66 4.87 11.31
C TRP A 7 13.31 3.48 10.81
N ILE A 8 13.23 3.25 9.49
CA ILE A 8 12.90 1.92 8.96
C ILE A 8 14.04 0.96 9.30
N HIS A 9 15.27 1.47 9.26
CA HIS A 9 16.44 0.76 9.75
C HIS A 9 16.33 0.47 11.26
N ASP A 10 16.03 1.46 12.10
CA ASP A 10 16.00 1.28 13.56
C ASP A 10 14.83 0.39 14.06
N PHE A 11 13.68 0.40 13.35
CA PHE A 11 12.49 -0.38 13.70
C PHE A 11 12.52 -1.82 13.15
N LEU A 12 13.13 -2.05 11.98
CA LEU A 12 13.24 -3.39 11.36
C LEU A 12 14.59 -4.07 11.60
N TRP A 13 15.59 -3.35 12.07
CA TRP A 13 16.97 -3.83 12.20
C TRP A 13 17.51 -3.60 13.63
N PRO A 14 17.09 -4.44 14.62
CA PRO A 14 17.72 -4.41 15.94
C PRO A 14 19.24 -4.65 15.80
N PRO A 15 20.07 -4.05 16.67
CA PRO A 15 21.53 -4.21 16.60
C PRO A 15 21.91 -5.67 16.86
N GLY A 16 22.15 -6.43 15.79
CA GLY A 16 22.54 -7.83 15.80
C GLY A 16 22.53 -8.45 14.40
N PRO A 17 23.13 -9.64 14.19
CA PRO A 17 23.05 -10.34 12.91
C PRO A 17 21.60 -10.75 12.63
N TRP A 18 20.94 -9.97 11.77
CA TRP A 18 19.58 -10.24 11.32
C TRP A 18 19.55 -11.51 10.45
N SER A 19 18.68 -12.45 10.82
CA SER A 19 18.35 -13.62 10.02
C SER A 19 16.85 -13.56 9.71
N PRO A 20 16.44 -13.65 8.44
CA PRO A 20 15.03 -13.81 8.08
C PRO A 20 14.47 -15.16 8.53
N TYR A 21 15.33 -16.09 8.94
CA TYR A 21 14.94 -17.39 9.47
C TYR A 21 14.87 -17.29 10.99
N SER A 22 13.68 -17.48 11.56
CA SER A 22 13.49 -17.56 13.00
C SER A 22 14.28 -18.75 13.56
N LYS A 23 14.88 -18.56 14.74
CA LYS A 23 15.57 -19.65 15.46
C LYS A 23 14.62 -20.78 15.89
N THR A 24 13.32 -20.50 15.94
CA THR A 24 12.24 -21.45 16.19
C THR A 24 11.53 -21.77 14.88
N ARG A 25 11.24 -23.05 14.60
CA ARG A 25 10.41 -23.41 13.43
C ARG A 25 9.00 -22.84 13.62
N PRO A 26 8.47 -22.02 12.69
CA PRO A 26 7.10 -21.58 12.78
C PRO A 26 6.16 -22.78 12.70
N LYS A 27 5.11 -22.80 13.53
CA LYS A 27 4.02 -23.77 13.36
C LYS A 27 3.25 -23.37 12.10
N ILE A 28 3.28 -24.22 11.09
CA ILE A 28 2.53 -24.03 9.85
C ILE A 28 1.06 -24.37 10.15
N HIS A 29 0.15 -23.47 9.80
CA HIS A 29 -1.28 -23.74 9.95
C HIS A 29 -1.76 -24.65 8.83
N PHE A 30 -2.16 -25.87 9.17
CA PHE A 30 -2.78 -26.81 8.25
C PHE A 30 -4.18 -27.16 8.76
N SER A 31 -5.18 -27.03 7.90
CA SER A 31 -6.56 -27.38 8.17
C SER A 31 -7.17 -27.83 6.86
N GLU A 32 -7.70 -29.04 6.80
CA GLU A 32 -8.34 -29.56 5.59
C GLU A 32 -9.63 -28.79 5.28
N LYS A 33 -10.02 -28.79 4.00
CA LYS A 33 -11.33 -28.26 3.59
C LYS A 33 -12.40 -29.24 4.09
N ASP A 34 -13.47 -28.73 4.70
CA ASP A 34 -14.64 -29.54 4.97
C ASP A 34 -15.57 -29.59 3.74
N GLU A 35 -16.54 -30.50 3.75
CA GLU A 35 -17.52 -30.66 2.66
C GLU A 35 -18.26 -29.35 2.33
N THR A 36 -18.51 -28.51 3.33
CA THR A 36 -19.22 -27.25 3.14
C THR A 36 -18.36 -26.25 2.37
N GLU A 37 -17.07 -26.12 2.71
CA GLU A 37 -16.13 -25.27 1.99
C GLU A 37 -15.94 -25.75 0.55
N THR A 38 -15.76 -27.05 0.34
CA THR A 38 -15.60 -27.65 -1.00
C THR A 38 -16.83 -27.37 -1.87
N ARG A 39 -18.04 -27.59 -1.35
CA ARG A 39 -19.28 -27.32 -2.09
C ARG A 39 -19.43 -25.85 -2.47
N LEU A 40 -19.07 -24.93 -1.57
CA LEU A 40 -19.12 -23.48 -1.87
C LEU A 40 -18.10 -23.11 -2.94
N GLU A 41 -16.90 -23.67 -2.88
CA GLU A 41 -15.87 -23.46 -3.90
C GLU A 41 -16.29 -23.98 -5.28
N GLU A 42 -16.90 -25.16 -5.34
CA GLU A 42 -17.47 -25.73 -6.58
C GLU A 42 -18.65 -24.91 -7.13
N SER A 43 -19.47 -24.33 -6.26
CA SER A 43 -20.61 -23.50 -6.66
C SER A 43 -20.21 -22.14 -7.25
N GLY A 44 -18.99 -21.68 -6.98
CA GLY A 44 -18.52 -20.35 -7.37
C GLY A 44 -19.09 -19.19 -6.52
N ASP A 45 -19.83 -19.46 -5.44
CA ASP A 45 -20.29 -18.42 -4.51
C ASP A 45 -19.12 -17.93 -3.62
N LEU A 46 -18.33 -17.02 -4.20
CA LEU A 46 -17.13 -16.47 -3.55
C LEU A 46 -17.46 -15.67 -2.28
N ASN A 47 -18.62 -15.01 -2.20
CA ASN A 47 -18.99 -14.26 -1.00
C ASN A 47 -19.28 -15.21 0.16
N ALA A 48 -20.14 -16.21 -0.06
CA ALA A 48 -20.44 -17.22 0.94
C ALA A 48 -19.18 -17.99 1.35
N LEU A 49 -18.33 -18.36 0.39
CA LEU A 49 -17.06 -19.03 0.65
C LEU A 49 -16.13 -18.20 1.56
N GLN A 50 -15.87 -16.94 1.21
CA GLN A 50 -14.99 -16.08 2.01
C GLN A 50 -15.60 -15.78 3.39
N ARG A 51 -16.92 -15.63 3.50
CA ARG A 51 -17.62 -15.47 4.79
C ARG A 51 -17.50 -16.70 5.68
N LEU A 52 -17.67 -17.90 5.12
CA LEU A 52 -17.46 -19.15 5.84
C LEU A 52 -16.03 -19.21 6.39
N ARG A 53 -15.03 -18.92 5.54
CA ARG A 53 -13.62 -18.91 5.93
C ARG A 53 -13.35 -17.88 7.06
N TYR A 54 -13.89 -16.67 6.93
CA TYR A 54 -13.77 -15.65 7.97
C TYR A 54 -14.44 -16.08 9.30
N GLN A 55 -15.61 -16.70 9.25
CA GLN A 55 -16.31 -17.21 10.44
C GLN A 55 -15.52 -18.32 11.14
N LYS A 56 -14.98 -19.28 10.39
CA LYS A 56 -14.10 -20.34 10.92
C LYS A 56 -12.88 -19.73 11.62
N TYR A 57 -12.21 -18.79 10.96
CA TYR A 57 -11.08 -18.05 11.55
C TYR A 57 -11.46 -17.35 12.87
N ARG A 58 -12.62 -16.67 12.93
CA ARG A 58 -13.08 -15.99 14.15
C ARG A 58 -13.48 -16.95 15.27
N GLY A 59 -13.86 -18.18 14.93
CA GLY A 59 -14.18 -19.24 15.89
C GLY A 59 -12.96 -19.99 16.43
N GLU A 60 -11.84 -19.99 15.70
CA GLU A 60 -10.57 -20.56 16.16
C GLU A 60 -9.88 -19.60 17.16
N THR A 61 -9.33 -20.13 18.26
CA THR A 61 -8.59 -19.31 19.23
C THR A 61 -7.27 -18.79 18.63
N ASN A 62 -7.36 -17.61 18.01
CA ASN A 62 -6.34 -16.58 17.82
C ASN A 62 -4.95 -16.95 17.25
N SER A 63 -4.81 -18.08 16.57
CA SER A 63 -3.51 -18.58 16.09
C SER A 63 -2.85 -17.66 15.03
N CYS A 64 -3.63 -17.07 14.11
CA CYS A 64 -3.08 -16.35 12.95
C CYS A 64 -3.22 -14.82 13.00
N GLU A 65 -3.88 -14.23 14.00
CA GLU A 65 -4.15 -12.77 14.06
C GLU A 65 -2.84 -11.94 13.99
N LYS A 66 -1.85 -12.29 14.81
CA LYS A 66 -0.53 -11.62 14.79
C LYS A 66 0.16 -11.72 13.45
N THR A 67 0.04 -12.86 12.78
CA THR A 67 0.62 -13.11 11.45
C THR A 67 -0.06 -12.26 10.39
N MET A 68 -1.39 -12.15 10.43
CA MET A 68 -2.16 -11.31 9.49
C MET A 68 -1.82 -9.83 9.66
N ARG A 69 -1.80 -9.33 10.90
CA ARG A 69 -1.39 -7.94 11.20
C ARG A 69 0.02 -7.66 10.68
N ALA A 70 0.98 -8.54 10.98
CA ALA A 70 2.35 -8.39 10.49
C ALA A 70 2.42 -8.37 8.96
N LEU A 71 1.66 -9.23 8.28
CA LEU A 71 1.59 -9.26 6.82
C LEU A 71 1.10 -7.93 6.25
N LEU A 72 0.00 -7.37 6.77
CA LEU A 72 -0.54 -6.09 6.32
C LEU A 72 0.41 -4.91 6.58
N SER A 73 1.05 -4.87 7.75
CA SER A 73 2.08 -3.85 8.06
C SER A 73 3.28 -3.95 7.13
N ILE A 74 3.75 -5.15 6.82
CA ILE A 74 4.85 -5.37 5.86
C ILE A 74 4.44 -4.91 4.46
N GLU A 75 3.21 -5.19 4.01
CA GLU A 75 2.71 -4.71 2.72
C GLU A 75 2.68 -3.18 2.64
N GLU A 76 2.33 -2.49 3.72
CA GLU A 76 2.39 -1.03 3.78
C GLU A 76 3.82 -0.50 3.63
N LEU A 77 4.79 -1.13 4.28
CA LEU A 77 6.20 -0.78 4.15
C LEU A 77 6.74 -1.07 2.75
N ILE A 78 6.33 -2.18 2.13
CA ILE A 78 6.67 -2.50 0.73
C ILE A 78 6.14 -1.40 -0.20
N ARG A 79 4.89 -0.95 -0.01
CA ARG A 79 4.31 0.14 -0.81
C ARG A 79 5.05 1.45 -0.61
N LEU A 80 5.40 1.81 0.63
CA LEU A 80 6.17 3.01 0.92
C LEU A 80 7.52 3.00 0.18
N ALA A 81 8.32 1.96 0.42
CA ALA A 81 9.64 1.84 -0.17
C ALA A 81 9.59 1.83 -1.71
N SER A 82 8.62 1.12 -2.30
CA SER A 82 8.45 1.12 -3.76
C SER A 82 8.07 2.49 -4.31
N GLN A 83 7.20 3.23 -3.63
CA GLN A 83 6.75 4.55 -4.10
C GLN A 83 7.84 5.61 -3.94
N GLN A 84 8.69 5.48 -2.91
CA GLN A 84 9.90 6.29 -2.77
C GLN A 84 10.91 5.97 -3.89
N GLU A 85 11.15 4.70 -4.21
CA GLU A 85 11.99 4.30 -5.34
C GLU A 85 11.48 4.94 -6.65
N ASP A 86 10.17 4.90 -6.92
CA ASP A 86 9.57 5.53 -8.09
C ASP A 86 9.80 7.05 -8.11
N CYS A 87 9.58 7.70 -6.96
CA CYS A 87 9.76 9.14 -6.78
C CYS A 87 11.20 9.57 -7.13
N ILE A 88 12.20 8.87 -6.59
CA ILE A 88 13.62 9.17 -6.81
C ILE A 88 14.00 8.89 -8.26
N ASN A 89 13.55 7.77 -8.83
CA ASN A 89 13.80 7.46 -10.24
C ASN A 89 13.18 8.52 -11.18
N GLU A 90 12.02 9.08 -10.83
CA GLU A 90 11.44 10.19 -11.58
C GLU A 90 12.29 11.48 -11.45
N LEU A 91 12.77 11.82 -10.26
CA LEU A 91 13.69 12.96 -10.06
C LEU A 91 14.99 12.80 -10.87
N LEU A 92 15.59 11.62 -10.83
CA LEU A 92 16.80 11.30 -11.60
C LEU A 92 16.62 11.46 -13.12
N ARG A 93 15.41 11.22 -13.64
CA ARG A 93 15.09 11.44 -15.06
C ARG A 93 14.90 12.93 -15.38
N GLN A 94 14.50 13.75 -14.40
CA GLN A 94 14.21 15.17 -14.56
C GLN A 94 15.44 16.07 -14.37
N CYS A 95 16.51 15.58 -13.74
CA CYS A 95 17.74 16.35 -13.48
C CYS A 95 18.94 15.76 -14.26
N PRO A 96 19.18 16.21 -15.50
CA PRO A 96 20.26 15.69 -16.34
C PRO A 96 21.65 16.19 -15.94
N ASP A 97 21.74 17.31 -15.21
CA ASP A 97 22.99 17.92 -14.73
C ASP A 97 23.78 17.03 -13.75
N GLY A 98 23.12 16.03 -13.14
CA GLY A 98 23.73 15.03 -12.29
C GLY A 98 24.04 15.52 -10.87
N SER A 99 23.54 16.70 -10.46
CA SER A 99 23.91 17.40 -9.23
C SER A 99 23.59 16.67 -7.90
N PHE A 100 22.95 15.50 -7.96
CA PHE A 100 22.69 14.62 -6.81
C PHE A 100 22.66 13.14 -7.22
N ARG A 101 23.21 12.82 -8.41
CA ARG A 101 23.06 11.50 -9.02
C ARG A 101 23.61 10.38 -8.12
N ASP A 102 24.80 10.58 -7.55
CA ASP A 102 25.44 9.57 -6.70
C ASP A 102 24.67 9.34 -5.40
N GLU A 103 24.19 10.41 -4.76
CA GLU A 103 23.36 10.30 -3.55
C GLU A 103 22.04 9.58 -3.85
N ALA A 104 21.34 9.97 -4.91
CA ALA A 104 20.10 9.32 -5.32
C ALA A 104 20.30 7.84 -5.72
N ILE A 105 21.40 7.50 -6.38
CA ILE A 105 21.75 6.10 -6.69
C ILE A 105 21.97 5.31 -5.40
N ALA A 106 22.67 5.88 -4.40
CA ALA A 106 22.89 5.23 -3.11
C ALA A 106 21.56 4.99 -2.37
N VAL A 107 20.67 5.99 -2.35
CA VAL A 107 19.33 5.93 -1.77
C VAL A 107 18.48 4.86 -2.46
N VAL A 108 18.46 4.81 -3.80
CA VAL A 108 17.74 3.77 -4.56
C VAL A 108 18.29 2.37 -4.25
N LYS A 109 19.61 2.21 -4.16
CA LYS A 109 20.24 0.93 -3.83
C LYS A 109 19.82 0.44 -2.44
N GLU A 110 19.78 1.33 -1.45
CA GLU A 110 19.33 1.00 -0.10
C GLU A 110 17.83 0.68 -0.05
N THR A 111 17.00 1.45 -0.79
CA THR A 111 15.57 1.17 -0.94
C THR A 111 15.32 -0.23 -1.50
N ARG A 112 16.10 -0.64 -2.51
CA ARG A 112 16.01 -1.98 -3.10
C ARG A 112 16.41 -3.08 -2.12
N ARG A 113 17.44 -2.83 -1.29
CA ARG A 113 17.85 -3.75 -0.21
C ARG A 113 16.72 -3.94 0.80
N LEU A 114 16.09 -2.84 1.21
CA LEU A 114 14.92 -2.86 2.10
C LEU A 114 13.75 -3.65 1.48
N LEU A 115 13.38 -3.35 0.23
CA LEU A 115 12.32 -4.07 -0.49
C LEU A 115 12.59 -5.57 -0.57
N TRP A 116 13.83 -5.97 -0.81
CA TRP A 116 14.23 -7.39 -0.84
C TRP A 116 14.02 -8.06 0.52
N ASN A 117 14.42 -7.40 1.61
CA ASN A 117 14.22 -7.92 2.97
C ASN A 117 12.73 -8.01 3.33
N LEU A 118 11.97 -6.94 3.08
CA LEU A 118 10.53 -6.89 3.35
C LEU A 118 9.76 -7.97 2.58
N THR A 119 10.13 -8.21 1.32
CA THR A 119 9.54 -9.28 0.50
C THR A 119 9.76 -10.66 1.14
N ARG A 120 10.95 -10.92 1.70
CA ARG A 120 11.23 -12.19 2.40
C ARG A 120 10.47 -12.32 3.71
N LEU A 121 10.36 -11.22 4.46
CA LEU A 121 9.54 -11.19 5.67
C LEU A 121 8.07 -11.45 5.34
N TRP A 122 7.55 -10.85 4.27
CA TRP A 122 6.20 -11.12 3.79
C TRP A 122 6.01 -12.61 3.50
N TRP A 123 6.93 -13.23 2.76
CA TRP A 123 6.88 -14.66 2.47
C TRP A 123 7.00 -15.54 3.71
N LEU A 124 7.80 -15.16 4.70
CA LEU A 124 7.87 -15.85 5.98
C LEU A 124 6.49 -15.88 6.65
N HIS A 125 5.84 -14.73 6.77
CA HIS A 125 4.51 -14.64 7.38
C HIS A 125 3.44 -15.34 6.54
N ARG A 126 3.47 -15.20 5.21
CA ARG A 126 2.57 -15.93 4.32
C ARG A 126 2.72 -17.44 4.52
N ASN A 127 3.94 -17.97 4.61
CA ASN A 127 4.19 -19.41 4.79
C ASN A 127 3.67 -19.93 6.14
N VAL A 128 3.64 -19.10 7.19
CA VAL A 128 3.04 -19.47 8.48
C VAL A 128 1.54 -19.76 8.34
N LEU A 129 0.84 -19.00 7.50
CA LEU A 129 -0.58 -19.23 7.22
C LEU A 129 -0.84 -20.59 6.54
N GLY A 130 0.19 -21.17 5.92
CA GLY A 130 0.14 -22.47 5.29
C GLY A 130 -0.97 -22.59 4.25
N GLU A 131 -1.59 -23.77 4.21
CA GLU A 131 -2.82 -24.05 3.46
C GLU A 131 -4.05 -23.96 4.36
N GLY A 132 -3.96 -23.34 5.55
CA GLY A 132 -5.10 -23.11 6.42
C GLY A 132 -6.15 -22.18 5.83
N VAL A 133 -7.28 -22.03 6.53
CA VAL A 133 -8.43 -21.21 6.11
C VAL A 133 -8.04 -19.78 5.71
N VAL A 134 -7.18 -19.12 6.48
CA VAL A 134 -6.67 -17.77 6.18
C VAL A 134 -5.79 -17.77 4.93
N GLY A 135 -4.89 -18.75 4.79
CA GLY A 135 -4.01 -18.87 3.63
C GLY A 135 -4.79 -19.03 2.33
N ARG A 136 -5.78 -19.93 2.33
CA ARG A 136 -6.67 -20.15 1.17
C ARG A 136 -7.52 -18.93 0.85
N ALA A 137 -8.04 -18.24 1.87
CA ALA A 137 -8.80 -17.00 1.68
C ALA A 137 -7.94 -15.92 1.01
N LEU A 138 -6.73 -15.70 1.53
CA LEU A 138 -5.77 -14.74 1.00
C LEU A 138 -5.40 -15.08 -0.45
N ASP A 139 -5.03 -16.31 -0.75
CA ASP A 139 -4.62 -16.71 -2.11
C ASP A 139 -5.76 -16.54 -3.12
N LEU A 140 -6.97 -16.98 -2.76
CA LEU A 140 -8.15 -16.80 -3.61
C LEU A 140 -8.40 -15.31 -3.88
N TRP A 141 -8.36 -14.48 -2.84
CA TRP A 141 -8.59 -13.05 -2.98
C TRP A 141 -7.51 -12.36 -3.83
N ARG A 142 -6.24 -12.69 -3.57
CA ARG A 142 -5.07 -12.11 -4.24
C ARG A 142 -4.82 -12.70 -5.63
N SER A 143 -5.56 -13.71 -6.06
CA SER A 143 -5.56 -14.21 -7.45
C SER A 143 -6.02 -13.14 -8.45
N ASN A 144 -6.85 -12.18 -8.00
CA ASN A 144 -7.21 -11.02 -8.78
C ASN A 144 -6.13 -9.93 -8.63
N SER A 145 -5.46 -9.56 -9.72
CA SER A 145 -4.39 -8.55 -9.71
C SER A 145 -4.85 -7.16 -9.28
N MET A 146 -6.17 -6.90 -9.30
CA MET A 146 -6.80 -5.65 -8.87
C MET A 146 -7.42 -5.72 -7.47
N TRP A 147 -7.10 -6.74 -6.66
CA TRP A 147 -7.58 -6.90 -5.28
C TRP A 147 -7.50 -5.60 -4.47
N TYR A 148 -6.44 -4.82 -4.65
CA TYR A 148 -6.19 -3.61 -3.88
C TYR A 148 -7.13 -2.45 -4.24
N MET A 149 -7.89 -2.57 -5.33
CA MET A 149 -8.92 -1.61 -5.73
C MET A 149 -10.29 -1.93 -5.14
N HIS A 150 -10.36 -2.82 -4.14
CA HIS A 150 -11.55 -3.04 -3.33
C HIS A 150 -12.04 -1.72 -2.72
N GLU A 151 -13.35 -1.49 -2.75
CA GLU A 151 -13.95 -0.19 -2.42
C GLU A 151 -13.59 0.36 -1.02
N VAL A 152 -13.47 -0.51 -0.02
CA VAL A 152 -13.03 -0.12 1.33
C VAL A 152 -11.61 0.47 1.31
N LEU A 153 -10.71 -0.06 0.49
CA LEU A 153 -9.33 0.41 0.36
C LEU A 153 -9.26 1.73 -0.45
N VAL A 154 -10.14 1.87 -1.45
CA VAL A 154 -10.34 3.12 -2.19
C VAL A 154 -10.85 4.22 -1.26
N GLU A 155 -11.85 3.91 -0.43
CA GLU A 155 -12.42 4.82 0.58
C GLU A 155 -11.36 5.23 1.62
N ASP A 156 -10.53 4.30 2.09
CA ASP A 156 -9.40 4.61 2.99
C ASP A 156 -8.41 5.57 2.36
N CYS A 157 -8.00 5.29 1.11
CA CYS A 157 -7.11 6.16 0.35
C CYS A 157 -7.70 7.57 0.20
N ALA A 158 -8.99 7.68 -0.14
CA ALA A 158 -9.65 8.98 -0.27
C ALA A 158 -9.75 9.73 1.07
N ARG A 159 -10.02 9.03 2.19
CA ARG A 159 -10.12 9.62 3.53
C ARG A 159 -8.80 10.17 4.05
N LYS A 160 -7.69 9.56 3.63
CA LYS A 160 -6.32 10.03 3.90
C LYS A 160 -5.87 11.14 2.95
N ASP A 161 -6.81 11.69 2.18
CA ASP A 161 -6.55 12.66 1.12
C ASP A 161 -5.49 12.16 0.11
N GLY A 162 -5.64 10.90 -0.30
CA GLY A 162 -4.78 10.22 -1.26
C GLY A 162 -5.21 10.40 -2.72
N CYS A 163 -4.52 9.74 -3.67
CA CYS A 163 -4.83 9.81 -5.11
C CYS A 163 -6.33 9.53 -5.43
N CYS A 164 -7.01 8.73 -4.61
CA CYS A 164 -8.42 8.36 -4.84
C CYS A 164 -9.41 9.48 -4.53
N SER A 165 -9.11 10.46 -3.67
CA SER A 165 -9.97 11.64 -3.48
C SER A 165 -9.93 12.58 -4.69
N ARG A 166 -8.79 12.57 -5.41
CA ARG A 166 -8.50 13.49 -6.52
C ARG A 166 -8.82 12.95 -7.92
N GLY A 167 -9.12 11.65 -8.04
CA GLY A 167 -9.43 11.05 -9.33
C GLY A 167 -8.26 11.01 -10.33
N CYS A 168 -7.00 11.12 -9.90
CA CYS A 168 -5.85 11.15 -10.82
C CYS A 168 -5.54 9.80 -11.50
N GLY A 169 -6.23 8.71 -11.13
CA GLY A 169 -6.06 7.37 -11.70
C GLY A 169 -4.74 6.66 -11.33
N CYS A 170 -3.87 7.30 -10.55
CA CYS A 170 -2.53 6.79 -10.22
C CYS A 170 -2.59 5.40 -9.57
N CYS A 171 -3.54 5.19 -8.65
CA CYS A 171 -3.66 3.94 -7.90
C CYS A 171 -4.07 2.77 -8.80
N ALA A 172 -5.08 2.97 -9.67
CA ALA A 172 -5.60 1.92 -10.53
C ALA A 172 -4.56 1.40 -11.53
N LYS A 173 -3.66 2.28 -11.99
CA LYS A 173 -2.60 1.94 -12.95
C LYS A 173 -1.42 1.19 -12.30
N ARG A 174 -1.38 1.04 -10.98
CA ARG A 174 -0.22 0.46 -10.29
C ARG A 174 0.05 -1.00 -10.65
N HIS A 175 -0.98 -1.78 -10.96
CA HIS A 175 -0.78 -3.16 -11.43
C HIS A 175 0.02 -3.24 -12.75
N GLN A 176 0.02 -2.17 -13.56
CA GLN A 176 0.73 -2.10 -14.84
C GLN A 176 2.16 -1.58 -14.68
N THR A 177 2.39 -0.74 -13.66
CA THR A 177 3.66 -0.05 -13.47
C THR A 177 4.68 -0.87 -12.69
N PHE A 178 4.25 -1.90 -11.96
CA PHE A 178 5.13 -2.62 -11.05
C PHE A 178 5.57 -3.98 -11.58
N THR A 179 6.89 -4.16 -11.64
CA THR A 179 7.55 -5.46 -11.86
C THR A 179 7.45 -6.38 -10.64
N ARG A 180 6.97 -5.86 -9.49
CA ARG A 180 6.91 -6.56 -8.21
C ARG A 180 5.44 -6.68 -7.75
N PRO A 181 4.83 -7.87 -7.77
CA PRO A 181 3.40 -8.02 -7.43
C PRO A 181 2.99 -7.50 -6.04
N LEU A 182 3.89 -7.60 -5.04
CA LEU A 182 3.62 -7.16 -3.67
C LEU A 182 3.59 -5.63 -3.48
N THR A 183 3.98 -4.84 -4.48
CA THR A 183 3.95 -3.37 -4.40
C THR A 183 2.61 -2.78 -4.86
N ALA A 184 1.69 -3.63 -5.32
CA ALA A 184 0.33 -3.22 -5.67
C ALA A 184 -0.42 -2.68 -4.44
N GLY A 185 -1.10 -1.55 -4.61
CA GLY A 185 -1.92 -0.93 -3.56
C GLY A 185 -2.04 0.58 -3.66
N HIS A 186 -2.78 1.18 -2.73
CA HIS A 186 -3.00 2.63 -2.71
C HIS A 186 -1.73 3.43 -2.33
N CYS A 187 -1.80 4.75 -2.53
CA CYS A 187 -0.70 5.64 -2.17
C CYS A 187 -0.40 5.59 -0.66
N SER A 188 0.89 5.58 -0.36
CA SER A 188 1.46 5.95 0.93
C SER A 188 1.87 7.43 0.90
N ILE A 189 2.40 7.94 2.02
CA ILE A 189 2.98 9.29 2.08
C ILE A 189 4.16 9.48 1.09
N GLY A 190 4.84 8.40 0.69
CA GLY A 190 5.92 8.41 -0.29
C GLY A 190 5.46 8.52 -1.75
N CYS A 191 4.16 8.63 -2.02
CA CYS A 191 3.64 8.73 -3.37
C CYS A 191 3.96 10.09 -4.01
N ARG A 192 4.72 10.10 -5.12
CA ARG A 192 5.07 11.34 -5.83
C ARG A 192 3.88 12.22 -6.24
N CYS A 193 2.77 11.63 -6.68
CA CYS A 193 1.55 12.39 -7.00
C CYS A 193 0.98 13.10 -5.76
N CYS A 194 1.02 12.45 -4.60
CA CYS A 194 0.54 13.05 -3.35
C CYS A 194 1.53 14.12 -2.84
N ILE A 195 2.84 13.87 -2.95
CA ILE A 195 3.88 14.86 -2.60
C ILE A 195 3.72 16.14 -3.42
N ARG A 196 3.58 16.02 -4.75
CA ARG A 196 3.36 17.17 -5.65
C ARG A 196 2.10 17.96 -5.29
N TRP A 197 1.02 17.25 -4.99
CA TRP A 197 -0.25 17.89 -4.65
C TRP A 197 -0.17 18.61 -3.29
N ARG A 198 0.49 17.99 -2.31
CA ARG A 198 0.71 18.59 -1.00
C ARG A 198 1.59 19.83 -1.07
N GLY A 199 2.53 19.89 -2.03
CA GLY A 199 3.37 21.06 -2.30
C GLY A 199 4.56 21.23 -1.35
N PHE A 200 4.79 20.28 -0.44
CA PHE A 200 5.94 20.26 0.47
C PHE A 200 6.34 18.82 0.85
N ASP A 201 7.61 18.67 1.19
CA ASP A 201 8.17 17.46 1.77
C ASP A 201 7.93 17.42 3.28
N LEU A 202 7.69 16.24 3.83
CA LEU A 202 7.62 16.05 5.27
C LEU A 202 9.03 15.80 5.81
N ASN A 203 9.30 16.32 7.01
CA ASN A 203 10.46 15.90 7.77
C ASN A 203 10.20 14.56 8.48
N ARG A 204 11.26 14.00 9.08
CA ARG A 204 11.22 12.67 9.72
C ARG A 204 10.20 12.63 10.86
N GLU A 205 10.14 13.67 11.66
CA GLU A 205 9.26 13.76 12.83
C GLU A 205 7.79 13.79 12.39
N GLU A 206 7.45 14.60 11.39
CA GLU A 206 6.11 14.70 10.83
C GLU A 206 5.65 13.38 10.18
N GLU A 207 6.52 12.74 9.40
CA GLU A 207 6.19 11.43 8.82
C GLU A 207 5.94 10.38 9.91
N ASN A 208 6.76 10.37 10.98
CA ASN A 208 6.59 9.47 12.11
C ASN A 208 5.30 9.73 12.88
N GLU A 209 4.93 10.99 13.08
CA GLU A 209 3.67 11.36 13.74
C GLU A 209 2.47 10.88 12.93
N ILE A 210 2.47 11.12 11.61
CA ILE A 210 1.43 10.65 10.71
C ILE A 210 1.34 9.12 10.73
N TYR A 211 2.47 8.41 10.71
CA TYR A 211 2.49 6.95 10.81
C TYR A 211 1.96 6.45 12.16
N LYS A 212 2.38 7.08 13.26
CA LYS A 212 1.88 6.74 14.59
C LYS A 212 0.38 7.01 14.72
N GLU A 213 -0.15 8.06 14.12
CA GLU A 213 -1.59 8.34 14.10
C GLU A 213 -2.37 7.29 13.30
N PHE A 214 -1.84 6.87 12.14
CA PHE A 214 -2.45 5.80 11.36
C PHE A 214 -2.36 4.43 12.06
N GLN A 215 -1.29 4.17 12.79
CA GLN A 215 -1.11 2.96 13.61
C GLN A 215 -1.96 3.02 14.90
N THR A 216 -2.05 4.14 15.60
CA THR A 216 -2.84 4.24 16.85
C THR A 216 -4.35 4.14 16.63
N ARG A 217 -4.82 4.29 15.38
CA ARG A 217 -6.17 3.88 14.95
C ARG A 217 -6.40 2.35 14.97
N GLU A 218 -5.41 1.55 15.39
CA GLU A 218 -5.48 0.12 15.74
C GLU A 218 -6.56 -0.27 16.77
N ARG A 219 -7.36 0.68 17.29
CA ARG A 219 -8.42 0.43 18.28
C ARG A 219 -9.84 0.75 17.80
N LEU A 220 -10.05 0.98 16.49
CA LEU A 220 -11.37 1.30 15.95
C LEU A 220 -11.89 0.19 15.01
N PRO A 221 -13.23 0.02 14.87
CA PRO A 221 -13.90 -0.89 13.92
C PRO A 221 -13.47 -0.76 12.45
N PHE A 222 -12.64 0.24 12.15
CA PHE A 222 -12.10 0.50 10.82
C PHE A 222 -10.91 -0.41 10.48
N TYR A 223 -10.07 -0.82 11.44
CA TYR A 223 -8.98 -1.77 11.17
C TYR A 223 -9.54 -3.14 10.75
N ASP A 224 -10.62 -3.58 11.41
CA ASP A 224 -11.35 -4.79 11.05
C ASP A 224 -11.86 -4.73 9.59
N GLN A 225 -12.23 -3.55 9.10
CA GLN A 225 -12.66 -3.38 7.70
C GLN A 225 -11.49 -3.44 6.71
N ILE A 226 -10.34 -2.85 7.06
CA ILE A 226 -9.14 -2.94 6.21
C ILE A 226 -8.65 -4.39 6.15
N GLU A 227 -8.66 -5.12 7.26
CA GLU A 227 -8.34 -6.54 7.27
C GLU A 227 -9.34 -7.37 6.47
N LEU A 228 -10.65 -7.17 6.68
CA LEU A 228 -11.73 -7.81 5.91
C LEU A 228 -11.53 -7.62 4.40
N ALA A 229 -11.25 -6.39 3.98
CA ALA A 229 -11.01 -6.06 2.57
C ALA A 229 -9.68 -6.64 2.05
N SER A 230 -8.61 -6.55 2.84
CA SER A 230 -7.24 -6.87 2.37
C SER A 230 -6.94 -8.36 2.36
N ILE A 231 -7.53 -9.13 3.27
CA ILE A 231 -7.29 -10.58 3.41
C ILE A 231 -8.43 -11.38 2.78
N TRP A 232 -9.68 -10.95 3.00
CA TRP A 232 -10.87 -11.75 2.68
C TRP A 232 -11.63 -11.25 1.46
N GLY A 233 -11.35 -10.03 0.98
CA GLY A 233 -12.13 -9.37 -0.08
C GLY A 233 -13.57 -9.08 0.34
N LEU A 234 -13.83 -8.94 1.64
CA LEU A 234 -15.16 -8.74 2.21
C LEU A 234 -15.37 -7.29 2.64
N ARG A 235 -16.63 -6.87 2.60
CA ARG A 235 -17.12 -5.65 3.26
C ARG A 235 -18.14 -6.00 4.32
N LEU A 236 -18.01 -5.36 5.49
CA LEU A 236 -18.97 -5.51 6.58
C LEU A 236 -20.38 -5.17 6.09
N ASN A 237 -21.36 -6.01 6.40
CA ASN A 237 -22.77 -5.87 6.00
C ASN A 237 -23.03 -5.82 4.48
N CYS A 238 -22.13 -6.32 3.64
CA CYS A 238 -22.32 -6.40 2.18
C CYS A 238 -22.24 -7.84 1.64
N HIS A 239 -23.23 -8.27 0.85
CA HIS A 239 -23.32 -9.64 0.31
C HIS A 239 -22.92 -9.75 -1.17
N LYS A 240 -22.36 -8.69 -1.77
CA LYS A 240 -21.85 -8.73 -3.14
C LYS A 240 -20.63 -9.66 -3.24
N SER A 241 -20.41 -10.26 -4.41
CA SER A 241 -19.20 -11.05 -4.64
C SER A 241 -17.95 -10.19 -4.36
N PRO A 242 -16.88 -10.73 -3.74
CA PRO A 242 -15.64 -10.00 -3.49
C PRO A 242 -15.10 -9.25 -4.71
N PHE A 243 -15.22 -9.83 -5.90
CA PHE A 243 -14.74 -9.21 -7.13
C PHE A 243 -15.66 -8.08 -7.65
N ASP A 244 -16.95 -8.08 -7.29
CA ASP A 244 -17.87 -6.97 -7.61
C ASP A 244 -17.60 -5.73 -6.75
N LEU A 245 -16.82 -5.88 -5.68
CA LEU A 245 -16.40 -4.79 -4.80
C LEU A 245 -15.13 -4.09 -5.30
N ILE A 246 -14.49 -4.62 -6.36
CA ILE A 246 -13.34 -4.01 -7.01
C ILE A 246 -13.81 -2.86 -7.89
N LYS A 247 -13.27 -1.66 -7.67
CA LYS A 247 -13.56 -0.49 -8.49
C LYS A 247 -12.55 -0.38 -9.63
N PRO A 248 -12.98 -0.37 -10.91
CA PRO A 248 -12.09 0.01 -12.00
C PRO A 248 -11.80 1.50 -11.82
N GLY A 249 -10.63 1.83 -11.26
CA GLY A 249 -10.34 3.21 -10.95
C GLY A 249 -10.27 4.04 -12.22
N CYS A 250 -11.30 4.88 -12.42
CA CYS A 250 -11.43 6.06 -13.31
C CYS A 250 -12.90 6.34 -13.72
N GLU A 251 -13.90 5.55 -13.32
CA GLU A 251 -15.31 5.80 -13.72
C GLU A 251 -16.04 6.93 -12.95
N LEU A 252 -15.36 7.65 -12.05
CA LEU A 252 -15.92 8.81 -11.36
C LEU A 252 -15.51 10.17 -11.95
N VAL A 253 -14.77 10.19 -13.06
CA VAL A 253 -14.44 11.45 -13.77
C VAL A 253 -14.92 11.35 -15.22
N GLY A 254 -16.23 11.52 -15.40
CA GLY A 254 -16.84 11.45 -16.71
C GLY A 254 -18.32 11.79 -16.72
N GLN A 255 -18.73 12.87 -16.04
CA GLN A 255 -19.94 13.67 -16.35
C GLN A 255 -20.10 14.79 -15.31
N LYS A 256 -19.43 15.91 -15.54
CA LYS A 256 -19.86 17.28 -15.23
C LYS A 256 -18.83 18.27 -15.79
N ASP A 257 -19.13 18.70 -17.01
CA ASP A 257 -18.89 20.00 -17.63
C ASP A 257 -17.67 20.85 -17.23
N SER A 258 -16.85 21.08 -18.26
CA SER A 258 -16.14 22.32 -18.61
C SER A 258 -15.23 22.98 -17.57
N GLY A 259 -13.92 22.84 -17.81
CA GLY A 259 -12.98 23.94 -17.61
C GLY A 259 -11.97 23.79 -16.47
N HIS A 260 -11.08 22.81 -16.53
CA HIS A 260 -9.73 22.98 -15.98
C HIS A 260 -8.73 22.16 -16.80
N LYS A 261 -7.94 22.88 -17.60
CA LYS A 261 -6.81 22.33 -18.35
C LYS A 261 -5.77 21.78 -17.36
N LEU A 262 -5.45 20.50 -17.54
CA LEU A 262 -4.24 19.88 -17.05
C LEU A 262 -3.00 20.60 -17.63
N CYS A 263 -1.97 20.63 -16.80
CA CYS A 263 -0.64 21.19 -16.97
C CYS A 263 -0.08 21.22 -18.39
N SER A 264 0.44 22.38 -18.79
CA SER A 264 1.54 22.50 -19.75
C SER A 264 2.65 23.31 -19.06
N PRO A 265 3.92 22.87 -19.07
CA PRO A 265 5.03 23.65 -18.55
C PRO A 265 5.63 24.44 -19.71
N ASP A 266 5.28 25.72 -19.83
CA ASP A 266 6.08 26.67 -20.60
C ASP A 266 5.61 28.08 -20.26
N THR A 267 6.35 28.74 -19.37
CA THR A 267 6.52 30.19 -19.36
C THR A 267 7.82 30.48 -18.63
N THR A 268 8.88 30.68 -19.42
CA THR A 268 9.93 31.63 -19.06
C THR A 268 9.26 32.98 -18.89
N ASP A 269 9.21 33.52 -17.67
CA ASP A 269 8.97 34.94 -17.48
C ASP A 269 9.89 35.47 -16.38
N ASN A 270 10.70 36.42 -16.81
CA ASN A 270 11.63 37.24 -16.06
C ASN A 270 10.97 37.81 -14.80
N TRP A 271 11.67 37.66 -13.68
CA TRP A 271 11.48 38.50 -12.51
C TRP A 271 12.59 39.54 -12.50
N ASP A 272 12.36 40.65 -13.19
CA ASP A 272 13.04 41.92 -12.93
C ASP A 272 12.01 43.05 -13.11
N ASP A 273 12.21 44.11 -12.34
CA ASP A 273 11.45 45.37 -12.27
C ASP A 273 10.16 45.40 -11.42
N CYS A 274 10.35 45.66 -10.12
CA CYS A 274 9.58 46.70 -9.43
C CYS A 274 10.32 47.16 -8.16
N SER A 275 11.11 48.23 -8.25
CA SER A 275 11.42 49.14 -7.14
C SER A 275 12.08 50.41 -7.65
N SER A 276 11.28 51.45 -7.90
CA SER A 276 11.46 52.79 -7.31
C SER A 276 10.53 53.81 -7.98
N ALA A 277 9.50 54.20 -7.24
CA ALA A 277 8.84 55.49 -7.38
C ALA A 277 9.52 56.46 -6.42
N THR A 278 10.04 57.57 -6.91
CA THR A 278 10.07 58.85 -6.20
C THR A 278 9.97 59.97 -7.22
N GLU A 279 8.85 60.68 -7.15
CA GLU A 279 8.61 61.97 -7.79
C GLU A 279 9.45 63.07 -7.13
N SER A 280 10.13 63.89 -7.92
CA SER A 280 10.27 65.35 -7.77
C SER A 280 10.71 65.95 -9.10
#